data_AF-A0A971CI93-F1
#
_entry.id   AF-A0A971CI93-F1
#
_cell.length_a   1.000
_cell.length_b   1.000
_cell.length_c   1.000
_cell.angle_alpha   90.00
_cell.angle_beta   90.00
_cell.angle_gamma   90.00
#
_symmetry.space_group_name_H-M   'P 1'
#
loop_
_entity.id
_entity.type
_entity.pdbx_description
1 polymer ?
#
loop_
_entity_poly.entity_id
_entity_poly.type
_entity_poly.pdbx_seq_one_letter_code
_entity_poly.pdbx_strand_id
1 'polypeptide(L)'
;MMLLGGNRRIRLAVGSSAQDELHQERRDRAQKRGIVWLICLCLTLAVSGAAAGQARADEIDEYVMEQMRRQHIPGLSLAVLKDGKPVKLKGYGVANLELNVPTTPETVYKIGSLSKQFIAAGIMLLNKEGRIGLGAC
;
A
#
# COMPACT_ATOMS: atom_id res chain seq x y z
N MET A 1 86.37 -37.72 -34.52
CA MET A 1 86.11 -38.84 -33.59
C MET A 1 85.14 -38.29 -32.55
N MET A 2 83.88 -38.68 -32.34
CA MET A 2 83.07 -39.91 -32.49
C MET A 2 81.62 -39.40 -32.72
N LEU A 3 80.91 -39.83 -33.76
CA LEU A 3 79.94 -40.94 -33.80
C LEU A 3 78.68 -40.82 -32.90
N LEU A 4 77.53 -40.87 -33.60
CA LEU A 4 76.23 -41.48 -33.23
C LEU A 4 75.39 -40.73 -32.18
N GLY A 5 74.06 -40.69 -32.24
CA GLY A 5 73.10 -41.45 -33.03
C GLY A 5 71.68 -40.93 -32.72
N GLY A 6 70.76 -41.12 -33.66
CA GLY A 6 69.39 -40.63 -33.55
C GLY A 6 68.53 -41.40 -32.54
N ASN A 7 67.35 -40.86 -32.23
CA ASN A 7 66.15 -41.70 -32.19
C ASN A 7 64.85 -40.88 -32.28
N ARG A 8 63.89 -41.49 -32.98
CA ARG A 8 62.52 -41.02 -33.26
C ARG A 8 61.71 -40.87 -31.96
N ARG A 9 60.86 -39.83 -31.85
CA ARG A 9 59.69 -39.83 -30.97
C ARG A 9 58.49 -39.08 -31.57
N ILE A 10 57.58 -39.89 -32.12
CA ILE A 10 56.13 -39.98 -31.86
C ILE A 10 55.41 -38.65 -31.54
N ARG A 11 54.52 -38.24 -32.47
CA ARG A 11 53.44 -37.27 -32.24
C ARG A 11 52.44 -37.84 -31.23
N LEU A 12 52.12 -37.07 -30.19
CA LEU A 12 50.88 -37.20 -29.42
C LEU A 12 50.20 -35.83 -29.44
N ALA A 13 49.07 -35.76 -30.14
CA ALA A 13 48.17 -34.61 -30.11
C ALA A 13 47.28 -34.74 -28.88
N VAL A 14 47.64 -34.02 -27.80
CA VAL A 14 46.78 -33.83 -26.63
C VAL A 14 47.01 -32.40 -26.16
N GLY A 15 46.01 -31.51 -26.28
CA GLY A 15 46.15 -30.16 -25.72
C GLY A 15 45.19 -29.06 -26.18
N SER A 16 44.35 -29.25 -27.22
CA SER A 16 43.55 -28.13 -27.75
C SER A 16 42.12 -28.05 -27.21
N SER A 17 41.47 -29.16 -26.86
CA SER A 17 40.04 -29.16 -26.49
C SER A 17 39.75 -28.66 -25.08
N ALA A 18 40.67 -28.84 -24.13
CA ALA A 18 40.48 -28.44 -22.74
C ALA A 18 40.65 -26.93 -22.49
N GLN A 19 41.34 -26.21 -23.40
CA GLN A 19 41.52 -24.76 -23.26
C GLN A 19 40.28 -23.98 -23.73
N ASP A 20 39.54 -24.49 -24.72
CA ASP A 20 38.34 -23.83 -25.25
C ASP A 20 37.14 -23.89 -24.29
N GLU A 21 36.97 -24.99 -23.54
CA GLU A 21 35.85 -25.16 -22.59
C GLU A 21 35.93 -24.17 -21.41
N LEU A 22 37.12 -23.91 -20.89
CA LEU A 22 37.34 -22.95 -19.80
C LEU A 22 37.08 -21.50 -20.23
N HIS A 23 37.32 -21.18 -21.50
CA HIS A 23 37.01 -19.85 -22.06
C HIS A 23 35.50 -19.66 -22.26
N GLN A 24 34.77 -20.71 -22.64
CA GLN A 24 33.31 -20.68 -22.81
C GLN A 24 32.60 -20.43 -21.46
N GLU A 25 33.02 -21.12 -20.40
CA GLU A 25 32.39 -21.05 -19.07
C GLU A 25 32.57 -19.67 -18.39
N ARG A 26 33.69 -18.98 -18.67
CA ARG A 26 33.94 -17.62 -18.16
C ARG A 26 33.05 -16.57 -18.82
N ARG A 27 32.67 -16.75 -20.09
CA ARG A 27 31.78 -15.83 -20.84
C ARG A 27 30.33 -15.95 -20.33
N ASP A 28 29.88 -17.17 -20.06
CA ASP A 28 28.53 -17.43 -19.55
C ASP A 28 28.30 -16.85 -18.15
N ARG A 29 29.32 -16.90 -17.27
CA ARG A 29 29.23 -16.31 -15.92
C ARG A 29 29.18 -14.78 -15.95
N ALA A 30 29.83 -14.13 -16.91
CA ALA A 30 29.78 -12.67 -17.05
C ALA A 30 28.42 -12.20 -17.59
N GLN A 31 27.87 -12.91 -18.59
CA GLN A 31 26.58 -12.58 -19.21
C GLN A 31 25.40 -12.78 -18.23
N LYS A 32 25.42 -13.85 -17.42
CA LYS A 32 24.38 -14.11 -16.40
C LYS A 32 24.34 -13.05 -15.31
N ARG A 33 25.51 -12.48 -14.93
CA ARG A 33 25.59 -11.41 -13.93
C ARG A 33 24.93 -10.12 -14.46
N GLY A 34 25.16 -9.75 -15.71
CA GLY A 34 24.53 -8.56 -16.32
C GLY A 34 23.00 -8.64 -16.41
N ILE A 35 22.47 -9.82 -16.75
CA ILE A 35 21.01 -10.05 -16.85
C ILE A 35 20.34 -9.99 -15.48
N VAL A 36 20.95 -10.54 -14.43
CA VAL A 36 20.42 -10.46 -13.06
C VAL A 36 20.38 -9.01 -12.57
N TRP A 37 21.40 -8.20 -12.89
CA TRP A 37 21.41 -6.78 -12.55
C TRP A 37 20.34 -5.98 -13.30
N LEU A 38 20.10 -6.27 -14.59
CA LEU A 38 19.04 -5.64 -15.37
C LEU A 38 17.63 -6.01 -14.88
N ILE A 39 17.42 -7.28 -14.49
CA ILE A 39 16.14 -7.73 -13.92
C ILE A 39 15.90 -7.06 -12.56
N CYS A 40 16.90 -7.02 -11.67
CA CYS A 40 16.80 -6.30 -10.40
C CYS A 40 16.48 -4.81 -10.59
N LEU A 41 17.13 -4.16 -11.57
CA LEU A 41 16.89 -2.75 -11.87
C LEU A 41 15.50 -2.48 -12.45
N CYS A 42 14.99 -3.36 -13.33
CA CYS A 42 13.61 -3.24 -13.81
C CYS A 42 12.58 -3.51 -12.69
N LEU A 43 12.86 -4.46 -11.79
CA LEU A 43 11.96 -4.77 -10.68
C LEU A 43 11.87 -3.61 -9.68
N THR A 44 12.96 -2.88 -9.43
CA THR A 44 12.95 -1.72 -8.53
C THR A 44 12.20 -0.53 -9.11
N LEU A 45 12.25 -0.30 -10.43
CA LEU A 45 11.49 0.78 -11.07
C LEU A 45 9.97 0.53 -11.06
N ALA A 46 9.52 -0.72 -11.21
CA ALA A 46 8.09 -1.04 -11.26
C ALA A 46 7.35 -0.78 -9.93
N VAL A 47 8.04 -0.85 -8.79
CA VAL A 47 7.45 -0.66 -7.45
C VAL A 47 7.16 0.81 -7.14
N SER A 48 7.84 1.76 -7.79
CA SER A 48 7.66 3.20 -7.49
C SER A 48 6.43 3.84 -8.17
N GLY A 49 5.81 3.17 -9.15
CA GLY A 49 4.68 3.71 -9.91
C GLY A 49 3.29 3.52 -9.26
N ALA A 50 3.20 2.78 -8.15
CA ALA A 50 1.93 2.42 -7.52
C ALA A 50 1.46 3.39 -6.42
N ALA A 51 2.06 4.59 -6.31
CA ALA A 51 1.59 5.64 -5.41
C ALA A 51 0.50 6.50 -6.08
N ALA A 52 -0.57 5.86 -6.56
CA ALA A 52 -1.77 6.54 -7.00
C ALA A 52 -2.71 6.72 -5.80
N GLY A 53 -2.86 7.96 -5.32
CA GLY A 53 -3.99 8.36 -4.49
C GLY A 53 -3.72 8.61 -3.00
N GLN A 54 -2.72 9.43 -2.64
CA GLN A 54 -2.82 10.20 -1.39
C GLN A 54 -3.92 11.25 -1.58
N ALA A 55 -5.16 10.87 -1.30
CA ALA A 55 -6.27 11.81 -1.23
C ALA A 55 -6.00 12.84 -0.13
N ARG A 56 -5.54 14.04 -0.52
CA ARG A 56 -5.73 15.34 0.16
C ARG A 56 -5.77 15.25 1.69
N ALA A 57 -4.78 14.59 2.28
CA ALA A 57 -4.82 14.19 3.68
C ALA A 57 -4.84 15.39 4.64
N ASP A 58 -4.37 16.55 4.18
CA ASP A 58 -3.82 17.56 5.08
C ASP A 58 -4.79 18.70 5.43
N GLU A 59 -5.47 19.34 4.47
CA GLU A 59 -6.31 20.52 4.75
C GLU A 59 -7.45 20.23 5.75
N ILE A 60 -8.09 19.06 5.62
CA ILE A 60 -9.19 18.64 6.52
C ILE A 60 -8.63 18.33 7.91
N ASP A 61 -7.45 17.71 7.99
CA ASP A 61 -6.83 17.39 9.28
C ASP A 61 -6.46 18.67 10.04
N GLU A 62 -5.83 19.62 9.34
CA GLU A 62 -5.48 20.92 9.91
C GLU A 62 -6.71 21.67 10.43
N TYR A 63 -7.77 21.74 9.62
CA TYR A 63 -9.01 22.39 10.04
C TYR A 63 -9.63 21.70 11.26
N VAL A 64 -9.73 20.37 11.26
CA VAL A 64 -10.31 19.61 12.37
C VAL A 64 -9.49 19.80 13.64
N MET A 65 -8.16 19.68 13.57
CA MET A 65 -7.29 19.86 14.73
C MET A 65 -7.38 21.28 15.29
N GLU A 66 -7.42 22.31 14.43
CA GLU A 66 -7.57 23.69 14.89
C GLU A 66 -8.94 23.92 15.55
N GLN A 67 -10.03 23.39 14.99
CA GLN A 67 -11.35 23.51 15.62
C GLN A 67 -11.43 22.74 16.94
N MET A 68 -10.84 21.54 17.01
CA MET A 68 -10.78 20.76 18.25
C MET A 68 -10.05 21.54 19.35
N ARG A 69 -8.92 22.17 19.01
CA ARG A 69 -8.16 23.01 19.95
C ARG A 69 -8.97 24.23 20.39
N ARG A 70 -9.59 24.96 19.45
CA ARG A 70 -10.40 26.16 19.75
C ARG A 70 -11.60 25.87 20.64
N GLN A 71 -12.26 24.73 20.41
CA GLN A 71 -13.48 24.33 21.10
C GLN A 71 -13.25 23.38 22.27
N HIS A 72 -11.99 23.05 22.56
CA HIS A 72 -11.60 22.11 23.62
C HIS A 72 -12.30 20.74 23.47
N ILE A 73 -12.38 20.23 22.24
CA ILE A 73 -12.99 18.94 21.94
C ILE A 73 -11.95 17.84 22.21
N PRO A 74 -12.21 16.90 23.14
CA PRO A 74 -11.23 15.88 23.53
C PRO A 74 -11.02 14.80 22.47
N GLY A 75 -12.07 14.44 21.73
CA GLY A 75 -11.99 13.44 20.67
C GLY A 75 -13.16 13.53 19.68
N LEU A 76 -12.90 13.12 18.44
CA LEU A 76 -13.84 13.22 17.33
C LEU A 76 -13.57 12.12 16.28
N SER A 77 -14.63 11.55 15.72
CA SER A 77 -14.54 10.65 14.56
C SER A 77 -15.14 11.33 13.33
N LEU A 78 -14.44 11.26 12.19
CA LEU A 78 -14.81 11.89 10.93
C LEU A 78 -14.90 10.84 9.81
N ALA A 79 -15.99 10.92 9.05
CA ALA A 79 -16.16 10.20 7.80
C ALA A 79 -16.46 11.18 6.65
N VAL A 80 -15.70 11.09 5.56
CA VAL A 80 -15.93 11.84 4.32
C VAL A 80 -16.21 10.85 3.21
N LEU A 81 -17.38 10.95 2.58
CA LEU A 81 -17.79 10.09 1.50
C LEU A 81 -17.92 10.89 0.21
N LYS A 82 -17.52 10.28 -0.91
CA LYS A 82 -17.75 10.78 -2.27
C LYS A 82 -18.38 9.67 -3.08
N ASP A 83 -19.53 9.96 -3.70
CA ASP A 83 -20.28 8.99 -4.52
C ASP A 83 -20.58 7.68 -3.76
N GLY A 84 -20.95 7.80 -2.48
CA GLY A 84 -21.23 6.66 -1.59
C GLY A 84 -20.01 5.88 -1.11
N LYS A 85 -18.79 6.24 -1.54
CA LYS A 85 -17.55 5.57 -1.14
C LYS A 85 -16.78 6.38 -0.10
N PRO A 86 -16.21 5.75 0.94
CA PRO A 86 -15.39 6.46 1.91
C PRO A 86 -14.10 6.94 1.25
N VAL A 87 -13.86 8.26 1.34
CA VAL A 87 -12.60 8.91 0.94
C VAL A 87 -11.72 9.16 2.17
N LYS A 88 -12.33 9.33 3.34
CA LYS A 88 -11.60 9.48 4.61
C LYS A 88 -12.42 8.93 5.77
N LEU A 89 -11.79 8.12 6.62
CA LEU A 89 -12.33 7.65 7.89
C LEU A 89 -11.21 7.83 8.92
N LYS A 90 -11.41 8.68 9.93
CA LYS A 90 -10.35 8.99 10.90
C LYS A 90 -10.91 9.36 12.26
N GLY A 91 -10.27 8.86 13.32
CA GLY A 91 -10.44 9.33 14.68
C GLY A 91 -9.35 10.32 15.08
N TYR A 92 -9.70 11.30 15.90
CA TYR A 92 -8.81 12.33 16.43
C TYR A 92 -8.97 12.40 17.94
N GLY A 93 -7.87 12.58 18.66
CA GLY A 93 -7.89 12.73 20.12
C GLY A 93 -8.29 11.45 20.86
N VAL A 94 -8.98 11.62 21.99
CA VAL A 94 -9.29 10.55 22.94
C VAL A 94 -10.80 10.44 23.19
N ALA A 95 -11.29 9.21 23.21
CA ALA A 95 -12.68 8.88 23.50
C ALA A 95 -12.97 8.90 25.01
N ASN A 96 -11.96 8.68 25.84
CA ASN A 96 -12.05 8.71 27.29
C ASN A 96 -10.79 9.38 27.87
N LEU A 97 -10.99 10.44 28.67
CA LEU A 97 -9.89 11.23 29.22
C LEU A 97 -9.22 10.53 30.39
N GLU A 98 -9.99 9.87 31.25
CA GLU A 98 -9.51 9.20 32.46
C GLU A 98 -8.66 7.98 32.14
N LEU A 99 -9.07 7.22 31.13
CA LEU A 99 -8.44 5.98 30.66
C LEU A 99 -7.51 6.21 29.47
N ASN A 100 -7.42 7.45 28.97
CA ASN A 100 -6.63 7.85 27.80
C ASN A 100 -6.86 6.94 26.58
N VAL A 101 -8.14 6.60 26.32
CA VAL A 101 -8.51 5.70 25.22
C VAL A 101 -8.54 6.50 23.93
N PRO A 102 -7.79 6.10 22.88
CA PRO A 102 -7.79 6.83 21.62
C PRO A 102 -9.16 6.74 20.94
N THR A 103 -9.55 7.83 20.26
CA THR A 103 -10.71 7.80 19.38
C THR A 103 -10.39 7.07 18.08
N THR A 104 -11.31 6.21 17.64
CA THR A 104 -11.26 5.50 16.35
C THR A 104 -12.51 5.81 15.52
N PRO A 105 -12.50 5.56 14.20
CA PRO A 105 -13.71 5.71 13.37
C PRO A 105 -14.93 4.92 13.88
N GLU A 106 -14.71 3.86 14.64
CA GLU A 106 -15.72 2.96 15.21
C GLU A 106 -16.18 3.37 16.63
N THR A 107 -15.61 4.43 17.20
CA THR A 107 -16.00 4.93 18.52
C THR A 107 -17.49 5.30 18.54
N VAL A 108 -18.21 4.81 19.55
CA VAL A 108 -19.66 5.03 19.69
C VAL A 108 -19.94 6.29 20.51
N TYR A 109 -20.80 7.15 19.97
CA TYR A 109 -21.20 8.42 20.59
C TYR A 109 -22.69 8.45 20.91
N LYS A 110 -23.06 9.20 21.94
CA LYS A 110 -24.46 9.56 22.19
C LYS A 110 -24.88 10.65 21.19
N ILE A 111 -25.77 10.31 20.26
CA ILE A 111 -26.15 11.20 19.15
C ILE A 111 -27.28 12.21 19.49
N GLY A 112 -27.95 12.05 20.64
CA GLY A 112 -28.96 12.99 21.13
C GLY A 112 -30.08 13.29 20.13
N SER A 113 -30.33 14.57 19.86
CA SER A 113 -31.42 15.00 18.96
C SER A 113 -31.28 14.51 17.51
N LEU A 114 -30.11 14.05 17.07
CA LEU A 114 -29.97 13.41 15.76
C LEU A 114 -30.84 12.15 15.62
N SER A 115 -31.18 11.49 16.74
CA SER A 115 -32.13 10.37 16.76
C SER A 115 -33.49 10.72 16.15
N LYS A 116 -33.92 11.99 16.18
CA LYS A 116 -35.20 12.42 15.60
C LYS A 116 -35.26 12.22 14.09
N GLN A 117 -34.13 12.28 13.38
CA GLN A 117 -34.10 12.02 11.94
C GLN A 117 -34.50 10.57 11.63
N PHE A 118 -34.03 9.62 12.43
CA PHE A 118 -34.40 8.21 12.29
C PHE A 118 -35.88 7.98 12.61
N ILE A 119 -36.39 8.61 13.67
CA ILE A 119 -37.81 8.52 14.02
C ILE A 119 -38.68 9.14 12.91
N ALA A 120 -38.30 10.31 12.40
CA ALA A 120 -39.00 10.96 11.29
C ALA A 120 -38.99 10.08 10.04
N ALA A 121 -37.85 9.47 9.70
CA ALA A 121 -37.76 8.52 8.58
C ALA A 121 -38.70 7.31 8.76
N GLY A 122 -38.78 6.75 9.97
CA GLY A 122 -39.72 5.68 10.31
C GLY A 122 -41.18 6.11 10.16
N ILE A 123 -41.53 7.30 10.63
CA ILE A 123 -42.87 7.89 10.45
C ILE A 123 -43.18 8.07 8.96
N MET A 124 -42.25 8.58 8.16
CA MET A 124 -42.44 8.75 6.71
C MET A 124 -42.63 7.40 6.01
N LEU A 125 -41.93 6.35 6.44
CA LEU A 125 -42.12 5.00 5.91
C LEU A 125 -43.53 4.49 6.20
N LEU A 126 -44.00 4.64 7.44
CA LEU A 126 -45.36 4.26 7.83
C LEU A 126 -46.44 5.06 7.07
N ASN A 127 -46.20 6.35 6.83
CA ASN A 127 -47.09 7.17 6.02
C ASN A 127 -47.10 6.72 4.55
N LYS A 128 -45.91 6.40 3.99
CA LYS A 128 -45.78 5.85 2.63
C LYS A 128 -46.50 4.51 2.48
N GLU A 129 -46.50 3.69 3.53
CA GLU A 129 -47.25 2.43 3.61
C GLU A 129 -48.76 2.62 3.86
N GLY A 130 -49.24 3.86 4.05
CA GLY A 130 -50.64 4.15 4.35
C GLY A 130 -51.09 3.74 5.76
N ARG A 131 -50.16 3.41 6.64
CA ARG A 131 -50.45 2.92 8.01
C ARG A 131 -50.76 4.04 8.99
N ILE A 132 -50.27 5.24 8.71
CA ILE A 132 -50.55 6.47 9.45
C ILE A 132 -50.84 7.60 8.46
N GLY A 133 -51.66 8.56 8.86
CA GLY A 133 -51.88 9.79 8.11
C GLY A 133 -51.14 10.95 8.76
N LEU A 134 -50.34 11.67 7.97
CA LEU A 134 -49.85 12.99 8.34
C LEU A 134 -50.95 13.97 7.92
N GLY A 135 -51.84 14.33 8.85
CA GLY A 135 -53.07 15.08 8.57
C GLY A 135 -52.92 16.08 7.42
N ALA A 136 -53.62 15.82 6.32
CA ALA A 136 -53.72 16.74 5.21
C ALA A 136 -54.72 17.85 5.58
N CYS A 137 -54.36 19.10 5.34
CA CYS A 137 -55.32 20.20 5.32
C CYS A 137 -56.06 20.23 3.97
#